data_AF-A0A671UQH1-F1
#
_entry.id   AF-A0A671UQH1-F1
#
_cell.length_a   1.000
_cell.length_b   1.000
_cell.length_c   1.000
_cell.angle_alpha   90.00
_cell.angle_beta   90.00
_cell.angle_gamma   90.00
#
_symmetry.space_group_name_H-M   'P 1'
#
loop_
_entity.id
_entity.type
_entity.pdbx_description
1 polymer ?
#
loop_
_entity_poly.entity_id
_entity_poly.type
_entity_poly.pdbx_seq_one_letter_code
_entity_poly.pdbx_strand_id
1 'polypeptide(L)'
;MCVTYLGYLLLLWFPGVLHAQSAAQPCVAPRLPHGYIVPEQDQYATETKLTYACEKGYKPAVEGWWATSTCQSGTWSPEPECIGSVDACGAPPKVPHAVIMDHGHQELFAADTELRYECEDGYTAEGAGNDKTIVCIKGAWTKGPTCNQTACTPPTIPNAKYAENPYGWYKEGDKIWVTCDEAYELKNKHATALCKNGSWSSVPVCERSVDACGAPPKVPHTVIVDHRHQELFAADTALQYECEDGYTAEGAGNDKTIVCIKGAWTKGPTCNQTACTPPTIPNAKYTENPYGWYEEGDKIKVTCDEAYELKTRDTTALCKNGTWISVPVCERSVDACGAPPKVRHAVIVDHRHQELFAADTELQYECEDGYTAEGAGNDKTIVCIEGAWTKGPTCSRVTDGSSVTGGGDTTSAGSWTPPAGGGSSSSSGSNTGDTERHLTTIDKCGKPHKIPKAVIVRTFRRSVKYRCQDYHKRLGPEYVRCYSDGTWSELPTCQASYCVVNTFEYPDLKPAGEIHVLDGDTERLECVDKMEWWFNNYSDGQCNNGIIHLSRCCTKAQLAIKTCGGSLTKRN
;
A
#
# COMPACT_ATOMS: atom_id res chain seq x y z
N MET A 1 10.12 -35.58 108.65
CA MET A 1 10.98 -34.38 108.79
C MET A 1 10.33 -33.32 107.91
N CYS A 2 9.37 -32.52 108.36
CA CYS A 2 9.39 -31.43 109.36
C CYS A 2 10.22 -30.21 108.93
N VAL A 3 9.59 -29.03 109.06
CA VAL A 3 10.14 -27.64 109.08
C VAL A 3 10.32 -27.00 107.69
N THR A 4 9.48 -26.07 107.19
CA THR A 4 9.10 -24.67 107.56
C THR A 4 10.16 -23.58 107.31
N TYR A 5 9.65 -22.37 106.98
CA TYR A 5 10.21 -20.99 106.89
C TYR A 5 10.30 -20.40 105.46
N LEU A 6 9.44 -19.44 105.06
CA LEU A 6 9.28 -18.01 105.43
C LEU A 6 10.31 -17.07 104.77
N GLY A 7 9.86 -16.03 104.05
CA GLY A 7 10.74 -14.92 103.64
C GLY A 7 10.20 -13.92 102.59
N TYR A 8 9.40 -12.97 103.04
CA TYR A 8 9.08 -11.60 102.58
C TYR A 8 9.69 -10.96 101.29
N LEU A 9 8.79 -10.43 100.44
CA LEU A 9 8.64 -9.03 99.95
C LEU A 9 9.87 -8.16 99.59
N LEU A 10 9.92 -7.65 98.33
CA LEU A 10 9.70 -6.23 98.00
C LEU A 10 9.74 -5.93 96.48
N LEU A 11 9.05 -4.85 96.13
CA LEU A 11 8.56 -4.40 94.83
C LEU A 11 9.62 -3.73 93.95
N LEU A 12 9.48 -3.87 92.63
CA LEU A 12 9.92 -2.85 91.67
C LEU A 12 8.76 -2.48 90.75
N TRP A 13 8.43 -1.19 90.81
CA TRP A 13 7.41 -0.48 90.05
C TRP A 13 8.06 0.00 88.74
N PHE A 14 7.52 -0.37 87.58
CA PHE A 14 7.77 0.33 86.32
C PHE A 14 6.44 0.91 85.82
N PRO A 15 6.34 2.22 85.60
CA PRO A 15 5.15 2.83 85.02
C PRO A 15 5.21 2.67 83.49
N GLY A 16 4.20 2.00 82.92
CA GLY A 16 4.08 1.78 81.48
C GLY A 16 2.63 1.94 81.03
N VAL A 17 2.27 3.18 80.72
CA VAL A 17 1.23 3.62 79.76
C VAL A 17 0.05 2.65 79.57
N LEU A 18 -1.05 2.88 80.30
CA LEU A 18 -2.36 2.35 79.91
C LEU A 18 -2.88 3.17 78.72
N HIS A 19 -2.85 2.56 77.53
CA HIS A 19 -3.77 2.93 76.46
C HIS A 19 -5.19 2.61 76.94
N ALA A 20 -6.00 3.64 77.17
CA ALA A 20 -7.43 3.48 77.34
C ALA A 20 -8.04 3.04 76.00
N GLN A 21 -8.13 1.73 75.77
CA GLN A 21 -9.01 1.17 74.75
C GLN A 21 -10.45 1.35 75.25
N SER A 22 -11.26 2.10 74.50
CA SER A 22 -12.71 2.10 74.69
C SER A 22 -13.19 0.66 74.57
N ALA A 23 -13.73 0.10 75.65
CA ALA A 23 -14.27 -1.26 75.62
C ALA A 23 -15.42 -1.30 74.59
N ALA A 24 -15.21 -2.02 73.49
CA ALA A 24 -16.23 -2.23 72.48
C ALA A 24 -17.39 -3.00 73.13
N GLN A 25 -18.58 -2.40 73.14
CA GLN A 25 -19.72 -2.94 73.87
C GLN A 25 -20.38 -4.08 73.07
N PRO A 26 -20.62 -5.25 73.68
CA PRO A 26 -21.29 -6.37 73.01
C PRO A 26 -22.76 -6.05 72.75
N CYS A 27 -23.33 -6.63 71.69
CA CYS A 27 -24.76 -6.52 71.38
C CYS A 27 -25.54 -7.64 72.06
N VAL A 28 -26.73 -7.32 72.58
CA VAL A 28 -27.70 -8.32 73.05
C VAL A 28 -28.41 -8.93 71.83
N ALA A 29 -28.86 -10.19 71.95
CA ALA A 29 -29.68 -10.83 70.93
C ALA A 29 -30.84 -9.92 70.48
N PRO A 30 -30.97 -9.66 69.16
CA PRO A 30 -32.04 -8.81 68.65
C PRO A 30 -33.39 -9.51 68.85
N ARG A 31 -34.40 -8.75 69.25
CA ARG A 31 -35.78 -9.27 69.32
C ARG A 31 -36.35 -9.29 67.91
N LEU A 32 -36.48 -10.48 67.34
CA LEU A 32 -37.00 -10.69 65.98
C LEU A 32 -38.33 -11.47 66.02
N PRO A 33 -39.49 -10.79 66.11
CA PRO A 33 -40.78 -11.46 66.01
C PRO A 33 -40.94 -12.10 64.64
N HIS A 34 -41.46 -13.32 64.59
CA HIS A 34 -41.65 -14.06 63.34
C HIS A 34 -40.35 -14.28 62.56
N GLY A 35 -39.24 -14.53 63.26
CA GLY A 35 -37.97 -14.87 62.64
C GLY A 35 -37.03 -15.60 63.61
N TYR A 36 -35.96 -16.15 63.05
CA TYR A 36 -34.93 -16.89 63.78
C TYR A 36 -33.55 -16.36 63.40
N ILE A 37 -32.61 -16.43 64.34
CA ILE A 37 -31.24 -15.91 64.23
C ILE A 37 -30.21 -17.03 64.37
N VAL A 38 -29.10 -16.92 63.64
CA VAL A 38 -28.00 -17.89 63.62
C VAL A 38 -26.65 -17.13 63.59
N PRO A 39 -25.70 -17.41 64.49
CA PRO A 39 -25.78 -18.35 65.60
C PRO A 39 -26.69 -17.84 66.72
N GLU A 40 -27.42 -18.72 67.41
CA GLU A 40 -28.26 -18.34 68.54
C GLU A 40 -27.40 -18.17 69.81
N GLN A 41 -27.26 -16.92 70.25
CA GLN A 41 -26.51 -16.53 71.46
C GLN A 41 -27.25 -15.40 72.17
N ASP A 42 -27.08 -15.30 73.50
CA ASP A 42 -27.66 -14.21 74.29
C ASP A 42 -26.91 -12.87 74.08
N GLN A 43 -25.60 -12.95 73.77
CA GLN A 43 -24.71 -11.80 73.56
C GLN A 43 -23.72 -12.07 72.43
N TYR A 44 -23.39 -11.03 71.68
CA TYR A 44 -22.50 -11.08 70.52
C TYR A 44 -21.40 -10.04 70.70
N ALA A 45 -20.14 -10.44 70.47
CA ALA A 45 -19.02 -9.50 70.48
C ALA A 45 -19.21 -8.43 69.39
N THR A 46 -18.64 -7.24 69.59
CA THR A 46 -18.59 -6.22 68.55
C THR A 46 -17.94 -6.79 67.28
N GLU A 47 -18.44 -6.39 66.11
CA GLU A 47 -18.11 -6.91 64.76
C GLU A 47 -18.64 -8.32 64.44
N THR A 48 -19.31 -8.99 65.38
CA THR A 48 -19.98 -10.27 65.08
C THR A 48 -21.11 -10.07 64.07
N LYS A 49 -21.18 -10.98 63.08
CA LYS A 49 -22.27 -11.04 62.11
C LYS A 49 -23.23 -12.16 62.50
N LEU A 50 -24.50 -11.84 62.62
CA LEU A 50 -25.57 -12.83 62.70
C LEU A 50 -26.35 -12.88 61.39
N THR A 51 -26.83 -14.05 61.04
CA THR A 51 -27.76 -14.27 59.94
C THR A 51 -29.14 -14.48 60.52
N TYR A 52 -30.15 -13.86 59.93
CA TYR A 52 -31.54 -14.04 60.34
C TYR A 52 -32.43 -14.34 59.14
N ALA A 53 -33.48 -15.10 59.40
CA ALA A 53 -34.50 -15.42 58.42
C ALA A 53 -35.87 -15.36 59.10
N CYS A 54 -36.91 -15.14 58.29
CA CYS A 54 -38.25 -14.94 58.82
C CYS A 54 -39.07 -16.23 58.73
N GLU A 55 -40.00 -16.37 59.67
CA GLU A 55 -41.00 -17.42 59.70
C GLU A 55 -41.98 -17.25 58.53
N LYS A 56 -42.74 -18.32 58.25
CA LYS A 56 -43.70 -18.35 57.15
C LYS A 56 -44.65 -17.16 57.21
N GLY A 57 -44.61 -16.33 56.18
CA GLY A 57 -45.45 -15.16 56.03
C GLY A 57 -44.81 -13.83 56.25
N TYR A 58 -43.52 -13.86 56.57
CA TYR A 58 -42.69 -12.70 56.77
C TYR A 58 -41.42 -12.86 55.94
N LYS A 59 -40.80 -11.74 55.59
CA LYS A 59 -39.48 -11.69 54.96
C LYS A 59 -38.62 -10.62 55.64
N PRO A 60 -37.29 -10.67 55.52
CA PRO A 60 -36.45 -9.60 56.02
C PRO A 60 -36.84 -8.25 55.41
N ALA A 61 -36.74 -7.18 56.20
CA ALA A 61 -36.94 -5.81 55.69
C ALA A 61 -35.89 -5.41 54.63
N VAL A 62 -34.78 -6.14 54.56
CA VAL A 62 -33.72 -6.00 53.56
C VAL A 62 -33.84 -7.09 52.47
N GLU A 63 -33.21 -6.88 51.31
CA GLU A 63 -33.32 -7.81 50.17
C GLU A 63 -32.81 -9.23 50.50
N GLY A 64 -33.57 -10.25 50.08
CA GLY A 64 -33.20 -11.67 50.21
C GLY A 64 -34.19 -12.52 51.01
N TRP A 65 -34.01 -13.84 50.97
CA TRP A 65 -34.79 -14.80 51.78
C TRP A 65 -34.28 -14.91 53.23
N TRP A 66 -33.02 -14.54 53.43
CA TRP A 66 -32.32 -14.41 54.69
C TRP A 66 -31.43 -13.16 54.60
N ALA A 67 -31.08 -12.60 55.75
CA ALA A 67 -30.35 -11.35 55.86
C ALA A 67 -29.25 -11.46 56.90
N THR A 68 -28.27 -10.56 56.86
CA THR A 68 -27.15 -10.52 57.82
C THR A 68 -27.12 -9.17 58.52
N SER A 69 -26.90 -9.18 59.83
CA SER A 69 -26.72 -7.98 60.64
C SER A 69 -25.39 -8.03 61.39
N THR A 70 -24.74 -6.87 61.52
CA THR A 70 -23.43 -6.75 62.17
C THR A 70 -23.58 -5.97 63.47
N CYS A 71 -23.00 -6.50 64.56
CA CYS A 71 -22.95 -5.80 65.84
C CYS A 71 -21.93 -4.65 65.77
N GLN A 72 -22.39 -3.42 65.91
CA GLN A 72 -21.59 -2.20 65.93
C GLN A 72 -21.71 -1.52 67.31
N SER A 73 -20.79 -1.86 68.21
CA SER A 73 -20.65 -1.25 69.55
C SER A 73 -21.97 -1.13 70.32
N GLY A 74 -22.73 -2.23 70.41
CA GLY A 74 -24.00 -2.32 71.14
C GLY A 74 -25.26 -2.21 70.28
N THR A 75 -25.14 -1.86 68.99
CA THR A 75 -26.29 -1.71 68.08
C THR A 75 -26.15 -2.62 66.86
N TRP A 76 -27.25 -3.18 66.37
CA TRP A 76 -27.28 -3.99 65.16
C TRP A 76 -27.45 -3.14 63.91
N SER A 77 -26.66 -3.41 62.86
CA SER A 77 -26.72 -2.70 61.59
C SER A 77 -26.61 -3.66 60.40
N PRO A 78 -27.63 -3.74 59.51
CA PRO A 78 -28.97 -3.16 59.65
C PRO A 78 -29.75 -3.80 60.82
N GLU A 79 -30.75 -3.10 61.38
CA GLU A 79 -31.58 -3.65 62.46
C GLU A 79 -32.40 -4.86 61.95
N PRO A 80 -32.30 -6.05 62.59
CA PRO A 80 -33.04 -7.23 62.16
C PRO A 80 -34.55 -7.05 62.31
N GLU A 81 -35.26 -7.04 61.19
CA GLU A 81 -36.72 -6.90 61.15
C GLU A 81 -37.34 -7.87 60.13
N CYS A 82 -38.47 -8.47 60.52
CA CYS A 82 -39.32 -9.32 59.69
C CYS A 82 -40.65 -8.61 59.38
N ILE A 83 -40.93 -8.35 58.10
CA ILE A 83 -42.15 -7.67 57.62
C ILE A 83 -43.09 -8.65 56.93
N GLY A 84 -44.41 -8.50 57.13
CA GLY A 84 -45.41 -9.47 56.66
C GLY A 84 -45.82 -9.30 55.18
N SER A 85 -45.79 -10.42 54.42
CA SER A 85 -46.59 -10.68 53.20
C SER A 85 -46.28 -12.10 52.66
N VAL A 86 -47.09 -13.11 53.01
CA VAL A 86 -46.90 -14.54 52.65
C VAL A 86 -47.29 -14.85 51.21
N ASP A 87 -48.27 -14.11 50.68
CA ASP A 87 -48.97 -14.47 49.45
C ASP A 87 -48.43 -13.72 48.23
N ALA A 88 -47.56 -12.72 48.45
CA ALA A 88 -46.92 -11.96 47.38
C ALA A 88 -45.67 -12.69 46.85
N CYS A 89 -45.49 -12.66 45.54
CA CYS A 89 -44.29 -13.17 44.89
C CYS A 89 -43.22 -12.09 44.79
N GLY A 90 -41.95 -12.49 44.85
CA GLY A 90 -40.82 -11.62 44.50
C GLY A 90 -40.66 -11.47 42.98
N ALA A 91 -39.47 -11.05 42.54
CA ALA A 91 -39.14 -10.92 41.12
C ALA A 91 -39.45 -12.21 40.34
N PRO A 92 -40.03 -12.11 39.13
CA PRO A 92 -40.38 -13.26 38.32
C PRO A 92 -39.14 -14.00 37.77
N PRO A 93 -39.25 -15.28 37.38
CA PRO A 93 -38.12 -16.08 36.92
C PRO A 93 -37.48 -15.48 35.66
N LYS A 94 -36.14 -15.40 35.61
CA LYS A 94 -35.45 -15.05 34.37
C LYS A 94 -35.52 -16.24 33.40
N VAL A 95 -36.26 -16.07 32.30
CA VAL A 95 -36.37 -17.07 31.24
C VAL A 95 -35.46 -16.63 30.09
N PRO A 96 -34.46 -17.43 29.68
CA PRO A 96 -33.62 -17.10 28.53
C PRO A 96 -34.46 -16.95 27.26
N HIS A 97 -34.14 -15.94 26.45
CA HIS A 97 -34.81 -15.64 25.19
C HIS A 97 -36.32 -15.40 25.34
N ALA A 98 -36.73 -14.80 26.46
CA ALA A 98 -38.11 -14.41 26.69
C ALA A 98 -38.17 -13.07 27.42
N VAL A 99 -39.13 -12.24 27.04
CA VAL A 99 -39.42 -10.94 27.64
C VAL A 99 -40.78 -10.99 28.33
N ILE A 100 -40.93 -10.23 29.42
CA ILE A 100 -42.24 -10.05 30.06
C ILE A 100 -42.93 -8.88 29.38
N MET A 101 -44.12 -9.13 28.84
CA MET A 101 -44.92 -8.13 28.14
C MET A 101 -45.64 -7.22 29.15
N ASP A 102 -45.70 -5.93 28.85
CA ASP A 102 -46.59 -4.94 29.51
C ASP A 102 -46.45 -4.78 31.03
N HIS A 103 -45.28 -5.07 31.62
CA HIS A 103 -45.02 -4.88 33.05
C HIS A 103 -43.70 -4.16 33.34
N GLY A 104 -43.75 -3.16 34.23
CA GLY A 104 -42.58 -2.41 34.70
C GLY A 104 -41.81 -3.14 35.80
N HIS A 105 -40.65 -2.60 36.20
CA HIS A 105 -39.86 -3.15 37.29
C HIS A 105 -40.61 -3.02 38.62
N GLN A 106 -40.92 -4.14 39.27
CA GLN A 106 -41.61 -4.20 40.54
C GLN A 106 -40.98 -5.26 41.45
N GLU A 107 -40.79 -4.93 42.73
CA GLU A 107 -40.08 -5.78 43.69
C GLU A 107 -40.98 -6.86 44.31
N LEU A 108 -42.30 -6.64 44.32
CA LEU A 108 -43.31 -7.53 44.91
C LEU A 108 -44.59 -7.53 44.09
N PHE A 109 -45.11 -8.72 43.79
CA PHE A 109 -46.33 -8.94 43.02
C PHE A 109 -47.39 -9.55 43.93
N ALA A 110 -48.62 -9.05 43.88
CA ALA A 110 -49.71 -9.58 44.69
C ALA A 110 -50.02 -11.04 44.33
N ALA A 111 -50.65 -11.77 45.24
CA ALA A 111 -51.22 -13.08 44.92
C ALA A 111 -52.15 -12.97 43.71
N ASP A 112 -52.18 -14.03 42.90
CA ASP A 112 -52.95 -14.13 41.66
C ASP A 112 -52.55 -13.13 40.57
N THR A 113 -51.42 -12.42 40.72
CA THR A 113 -50.85 -11.61 39.63
C THR A 113 -50.44 -12.52 38.47
N GLU A 114 -50.85 -12.16 37.26
CA GLU A 114 -50.47 -12.83 36.03
C GLU A 114 -49.44 -12.01 35.26
N LEU A 115 -48.37 -12.66 34.80
CA LEU A 115 -47.37 -12.05 33.93
C LEU A 115 -47.28 -12.85 32.63
N ARG A 116 -47.31 -12.16 31.50
CA ARG A 116 -47.18 -12.78 30.18
C ARG A 116 -45.74 -12.74 29.72
N TYR A 117 -45.14 -13.90 29.49
CA TYR A 117 -43.87 -14.01 28.77
C TYR A 117 -44.14 -14.15 27.28
N GLU A 118 -43.32 -13.51 26.46
CA GLU A 118 -43.23 -13.72 25.02
C GLU A 118 -41.80 -14.13 24.69
N CYS A 119 -41.63 -15.22 23.93
CA CYS A 119 -40.30 -15.59 23.46
C CYS A 119 -39.77 -14.52 22.50
N GLU A 120 -38.47 -14.22 22.59
CA GLU A 120 -37.80 -13.31 21.67
C GLU A 120 -37.90 -13.81 20.22
N ASP A 121 -37.78 -12.89 19.27
CA ASP A 121 -37.79 -13.21 17.84
C ASP A 121 -36.82 -14.36 17.52
N GLY A 122 -37.34 -15.36 16.81
CA GLY A 122 -36.59 -16.56 16.43
C GLY A 122 -36.65 -17.71 17.44
N TYR A 123 -37.31 -17.51 18.59
CA TYR A 123 -37.61 -18.54 19.57
C TYR A 123 -39.11 -18.76 19.68
N THR A 124 -39.50 -20.00 19.97
CA THR A 124 -40.91 -20.39 20.17
C THR A 124 -41.05 -21.13 21.48
N ALA A 125 -42.13 -20.85 22.21
CA ALA A 125 -42.42 -21.51 23.47
C ALA A 125 -42.80 -22.97 23.23
N GLU A 126 -42.43 -23.85 24.15
CA GLU A 126 -42.83 -25.25 24.14
C GLU A 126 -44.35 -25.37 24.40
N GLY A 127 -45.12 -25.64 23.33
CA GLY A 127 -46.60 -25.65 23.34
C GLY A 127 -47.17 -24.80 22.19
N ALA A 128 -48.48 -24.87 21.93
CA ALA A 128 -49.10 -24.08 20.86
C ALA A 128 -49.25 -22.60 21.27
N GLY A 129 -48.21 -21.79 21.06
CA GLY A 129 -48.21 -20.34 21.28
C GLY A 129 -46.79 -19.75 21.38
N ASN A 130 -46.64 -18.45 21.14
CA ASN A 130 -45.37 -17.72 21.35
C ASN A 130 -45.29 -17.06 22.74
N ASP A 131 -46.42 -17.07 23.45
CA ASP A 131 -46.61 -16.45 24.74
C ASP A 131 -47.09 -17.45 25.79
N LYS A 132 -46.63 -17.26 27.04
CA LYS A 132 -47.06 -18.08 28.17
C LYS A 132 -47.24 -17.23 29.40
N THR A 133 -48.39 -17.38 30.04
CA THR A 133 -48.69 -16.68 31.29
C THR A 133 -48.16 -17.48 32.48
N ILE A 134 -47.45 -16.78 33.38
CA ILE A 134 -47.15 -17.28 34.72
C ILE A 134 -48.05 -16.59 35.75
N VAL A 135 -48.36 -17.27 36.84
CA VAL A 135 -49.26 -16.77 37.88
C VAL A 135 -48.57 -16.85 39.23
N CYS A 136 -48.72 -15.82 40.06
CA CYS A 136 -48.27 -15.83 41.43
C CYS A 136 -49.26 -16.60 42.31
N ILE A 137 -48.91 -17.80 42.77
CA ILE A 137 -49.78 -18.64 43.58
C ILE A 137 -49.14 -18.85 44.95
N LYS A 138 -49.72 -18.28 46.00
CA LYS A 138 -49.30 -18.46 47.41
C LYS A 138 -47.80 -18.17 47.61
N GLY A 139 -47.33 -17.04 47.07
CA GLY A 139 -45.93 -16.61 47.18
C GLY A 139 -44.94 -17.28 46.21
N ALA A 140 -45.39 -18.14 45.28
CA ALA A 140 -44.53 -18.76 44.27
C ALA A 140 -45.08 -18.60 42.84
N TRP A 141 -44.20 -18.29 41.88
CA TRP A 141 -44.53 -18.23 40.46
C TRP A 141 -44.71 -19.64 39.87
N THR A 142 -45.69 -19.81 38.97
CA THR A 142 -45.81 -21.01 38.14
C THR A 142 -44.64 -21.14 37.14
N LYS A 143 -44.41 -22.35 36.59
CA LYS A 143 -43.27 -22.62 35.69
C LYS A 143 -43.38 -21.79 34.39
N GLY A 144 -42.35 -20.99 34.12
CA GLY A 144 -42.19 -20.22 32.88
C GLY A 144 -42.12 -21.07 31.60
N PRO A 145 -42.13 -20.44 30.42
CA PRO A 145 -41.93 -21.14 29.15
C PRO A 145 -40.50 -21.62 28.98
N THR A 146 -40.34 -22.66 28.16
CA THR A 146 -39.06 -23.00 27.53
C THR A 146 -39.09 -22.40 26.13
N CYS A 147 -38.21 -21.46 25.83
CA CYS A 147 -38.11 -20.86 24.49
C CYS A 147 -37.03 -21.60 23.69
N ASN A 148 -37.44 -22.34 22.66
CA ASN A 148 -36.55 -23.09 21.79
C ASN A 148 -36.30 -22.30 20.50
N GLN A 149 -35.04 -22.25 20.06
CA GLN A 149 -34.69 -21.62 18.79
C GLN A 149 -35.28 -22.44 17.64
N THR A 150 -36.19 -21.82 16.87
CA THR A 150 -36.82 -22.45 15.70
C THR A 150 -36.55 -21.69 14.41
N ALA A 151 -36.12 -20.42 14.51
CA ALA A 151 -35.65 -19.69 13.36
C ALA A 151 -34.25 -20.09 12.92
N CYS A 152 -34.02 -20.06 11.61
CA CYS A 152 -32.74 -20.34 11.00
C CYS A 152 -31.98 -19.04 10.74
N THR A 153 -30.67 -19.08 10.94
CA THR A 153 -29.77 -18.00 10.52
C THR A 153 -29.44 -18.12 9.03
N PRO A 154 -29.08 -17.04 8.33
CA PRO A 154 -28.67 -17.08 6.93
C PRO A 154 -27.57 -18.14 6.69
N PRO A 155 -27.75 -19.10 5.76
CA PRO A 155 -26.74 -20.11 5.51
C PRO A 155 -25.62 -19.54 4.63
N THR A 156 -24.37 -19.91 4.93
CA THR A 156 -23.25 -19.60 4.04
C THR A 156 -23.20 -20.61 2.90
N ILE A 157 -23.44 -20.15 1.67
CA ILE A 157 -23.40 -20.99 0.45
C ILE A 157 -22.34 -20.45 -0.50
N PRO A 158 -21.17 -21.10 -0.62
CA PRO A 158 -20.11 -20.66 -1.52
C PRO A 158 -20.57 -20.65 -2.98
N ASN A 159 -20.14 -19.64 -3.73
CA ASN A 159 -20.44 -19.47 -5.16
C ASN A 159 -21.95 -19.44 -5.46
N ALA A 160 -22.74 -18.83 -4.56
CA ALA A 160 -24.17 -18.74 -4.70
C ALA A 160 -24.73 -17.46 -4.10
N LYS A 161 -25.93 -17.10 -4.56
CA LYS A 161 -26.70 -15.94 -4.14
C LYS A 161 -28.13 -16.37 -3.83
N TYR A 162 -28.71 -15.78 -2.79
CA TYR A 162 -30.13 -15.90 -2.47
C TYR A 162 -30.62 -14.58 -1.87
N ALA A 163 -31.94 -14.39 -1.84
CA ALA A 163 -32.52 -13.21 -1.21
C ALA A 163 -32.34 -13.29 0.32
N GLU A 164 -31.42 -12.49 0.86
CA GLU A 164 -31.23 -12.36 2.30
C GLU A 164 -32.45 -11.70 2.95
N ASN A 165 -32.86 -12.21 4.10
CA ASN A 165 -33.92 -11.58 4.89
C ASN A 165 -33.34 -10.35 5.60
N PRO A 166 -33.93 -9.14 5.45
CA PRO A 166 -33.48 -7.93 6.13
C PRO A 166 -33.42 -8.01 7.66
N TYR A 167 -34.12 -8.97 8.27
CA TYR A 167 -34.07 -9.19 9.73
C TYR A 167 -32.90 -10.11 10.15
N GLY A 168 -32.22 -10.80 9.23
CA GLY A 168 -31.10 -11.70 9.51
C GLY A 168 -31.47 -13.04 10.10
N TRP A 169 -32.73 -13.44 10.01
CA TRP A 169 -33.21 -14.75 10.46
C TRP A 169 -34.44 -15.15 9.63
N TYR A 170 -34.77 -16.44 9.64
CA TYR A 170 -35.85 -17.04 8.86
C TYR A 170 -36.77 -17.83 9.77
N LYS A 171 -38.08 -17.62 9.65
CA LYS A 171 -39.08 -18.31 10.47
C LYS A 171 -39.14 -19.79 10.11
N GLU A 172 -39.61 -20.61 11.06
CA GLU A 172 -39.96 -21.99 10.79
C GLU A 172 -40.88 -22.08 9.55
N GLY A 173 -40.50 -22.90 8.57
CA GLY A 173 -41.24 -23.05 7.32
C GLY A 173 -40.83 -22.11 6.18
N ASP A 174 -39.98 -21.11 6.44
CA ASP A 174 -39.44 -20.24 5.39
C ASP A 174 -38.57 -21.01 4.41
N LYS A 175 -38.61 -20.61 3.13
CA LYS A 175 -37.83 -21.21 2.05
C LYS A 175 -36.94 -20.19 1.38
N ILE A 176 -35.67 -20.54 1.21
CA ILE A 176 -34.75 -19.79 0.36
C ILE A 176 -34.60 -20.45 -1.01
N TRP A 177 -34.38 -19.62 -2.03
CA TRP A 177 -34.07 -20.03 -3.39
C TRP A 177 -32.66 -19.59 -3.72
N VAL A 178 -31.82 -20.54 -4.07
CA VAL A 178 -30.39 -20.36 -4.29
C VAL A 178 -30.10 -20.39 -5.78
N THR A 179 -29.39 -19.37 -6.24
CA THR A 179 -28.87 -19.25 -7.59
C THR A 179 -27.35 -19.33 -7.52
N CYS A 180 -26.73 -20.25 -8.25
CA CYS A 180 -25.28 -20.32 -8.30
C CYS A 180 -24.69 -19.13 -9.07
N ASP A 181 -23.47 -18.74 -8.70
CA ASP A 181 -22.68 -17.78 -9.44
C ASP A 181 -22.33 -18.30 -10.83
N GLU A 182 -21.92 -17.38 -11.71
CA GLU A 182 -21.49 -17.72 -13.07
C GLU A 182 -20.39 -18.80 -13.05
N ALA A 183 -20.44 -19.73 -14.01
CA ALA A 183 -19.58 -20.90 -14.11
C ALA A 183 -19.80 -22.02 -13.06
N TYR A 184 -20.79 -21.87 -12.17
CA TYR A 184 -21.23 -22.89 -11.24
C TYR A 184 -22.65 -23.37 -11.55
N GLU A 185 -22.96 -24.60 -11.17
CA GLU A 185 -24.28 -25.21 -11.33
C GLU A 185 -24.73 -25.93 -10.07
N LEU A 186 -26.06 -26.03 -9.89
CA LEU A 186 -26.64 -26.69 -8.73
C LEU A 186 -26.39 -28.19 -8.78
N LYS A 187 -25.71 -28.70 -7.74
CA LYS A 187 -25.58 -30.13 -7.52
C LYS A 187 -26.97 -30.78 -7.42
N ASN A 188 -27.20 -31.82 -8.21
CA ASN A 188 -28.46 -32.56 -8.27
C ASN A 188 -29.71 -31.70 -8.58
N LYS A 189 -29.55 -30.50 -9.16
CA LYS A 189 -30.65 -29.56 -9.48
C LYS A 189 -31.51 -29.15 -8.29
N HIS A 190 -30.96 -29.18 -7.07
CA HIS A 190 -31.69 -28.85 -5.84
C HIS A 190 -31.43 -27.40 -5.42
N ALA A 191 -32.37 -26.49 -5.69
CA ALA A 191 -32.19 -25.04 -5.54
C ALA A 191 -32.72 -24.45 -4.21
N THR A 192 -33.36 -25.25 -3.36
CA THR A 192 -34.15 -24.71 -2.24
C THR A 192 -33.71 -25.26 -0.90
N ALA A 193 -33.74 -24.47 0.15
CA ALA A 193 -33.61 -24.94 1.53
C ALA A 193 -34.80 -24.46 2.37
N LEU A 194 -35.28 -25.34 3.24
CA LEU A 194 -36.41 -25.09 4.15
C LEU A 194 -35.87 -24.91 5.56
N CYS A 195 -36.27 -23.85 6.25
CA CYS A 195 -35.98 -23.69 7.67
C CYS A 195 -36.86 -24.64 8.49
N LYS A 196 -36.22 -25.51 9.28
CA LYS A 196 -36.89 -26.50 10.11
C LYS A 196 -36.19 -26.70 11.46
N ASN A 197 -36.89 -26.44 12.55
CA ASN A 197 -36.43 -26.53 13.93
C ASN A 197 -35.07 -25.85 14.16
N GLY A 198 -34.92 -24.62 13.66
CA GLY A 198 -33.69 -23.83 13.82
C GLY A 198 -32.54 -24.27 12.93
N SER A 199 -32.75 -25.18 11.98
CA SER A 199 -31.74 -25.63 11.01
C SER A 199 -32.29 -25.72 9.59
N TRP A 200 -31.45 -25.45 8.60
CA TRP A 200 -31.82 -25.66 7.20
C TRP A 200 -31.89 -27.14 6.87
N SER A 201 -32.86 -27.54 6.06
CA SER A 201 -33.04 -28.93 5.63
C SER A 201 -31.81 -29.48 4.87
N SER A 202 -31.70 -29.19 3.58
CA SER A 202 -30.54 -29.53 2.75
C SER A 202 -30.12 -28.28 2.00
N VAL A 203 -29.07 -27.62 2.46
CA VAL A 203 -28.56 -26.41 1.82
C VAL A 203 -28.06 -26.75 0.41
N PRO A 204 -28.52 -26.05 -0.65
CA PRO A 204 -28.03 -26.22 -2.01
C PRO A 204 -26.51 -26.08 -2.10
N VAL A 205 -25.90 -26.89 -2.97
CA VAL A 205 -24.45 -26.86 -3.23
C VAL A 205 -24.23 -26.46 -4.68
N CYS A 206 -23.38 -25.46 -4.89
CA CYS A 206 -22.95 -25.02 -6.20
C CYS A 206 -21.60 -25.65 -6.53
N GLU A 207 -21.57 -26.49 -7.56
CA GLU A 207 -20.35 -27.15 -8.05
C GLU A 207 -19.92 -26.50 -9.37
N ARG A 208 -18.62 -26.59 -9.68
CA ARG A 208 -18.11 -26.05 -10.94
C ARG A 208 -18.82 -26.75 -12.10
N SER A 209 -19.39 -25.98 -13.01
CA SER A 209 -20.04 -26.52 -14.20
C SER A 209 -19.02 -27.25 -15.07
N VAL A 210 -19.41 -28.38 -15.65
CA VAL A 210 -18.58 -29.13 -16.60
C VAL A 210 -18.32 -28.36 -17.90
N ASP A 211 -19.21 -27.42 -18.24
CA ASP A 211 -19.09 -26.58 -19.43
C ASP A 211 -18.29 -25.29 -19.18
N ALA A 212 -17.90 -25.03 -17.93
CA ALA A 212 -17.06 -23.90 -17.57
C ALA A 212 -15.59 -24.14 -17.94
N CYS A 213 -14.93 -23.10 -18.45
CA CYS A 213 -13.52 -23.16 -18.79
C CYS A 213 -12.65 -22.68 -17.63
N GLY A 214 -11.46 -23.29 -17.49
CA GLY A 214 -10.43 -22.78 -16.58
C GLY A 214 -9.71 -21.55 -17.14
N ALA A 215 -8.52 -21.27 -16.63
CA ALA A 215 -7.67 -20.20 -17.12
C ALA A 215 -7.49 -20.25 -18.67
N PRO A 216 -7.57 -19.11 -19.36
CA PRO A 216 -7.44 -19.06 -20.80
C PRO A 216 -6.00 -19.41 -21.25
N PRO A 217 -5.82 -19.89 -22.49
CA PRO A 217 -4.53 -20.31 -23.00
C PRO A 217 -3.52 -19.16 -23.04
N LYS A 218 -2.29 -19.40 -22.59
CA LYS A 218 -1.20 -18.43 -22.73
C LYS A 218 -0.68 -18.42 -24.17
N VAL A 219 -1.04 -17.39 -24.92
CA VAL A 219 -0.59 -17.20 -26.30
C VAL A 219 0.62 -16.25 -26.29
N PRO A 220 1.76 -16.61 -26.92
CA PRO A 220 2.93 -15.74 -26.98
C PRO A 220 2.64 -14.41 -27.69
N HIS A 221 3.28 -13.34 -27.23
CA HIS A 221 3.14 -11.99 -27.80
C HIS A 221 1.71 -11.49 -27.83
N THR A 222 0.92 -11.83 -26.80
CA THR A 222 -0.45 -11.35 -26.66
C THR A 222 -0.78 -10.92 -25.24
N VAL A 223 -1.76 -10.02 -25.17
CA VAL A 223 -2.40 -9.58 -23.94
C VAL A 223 -3.91 -9.81 -24.05
N ILE A 224 -4.57 -10.09 -22.93
CA ILE A 224 -6.04 -10.14 -22.88
C ILE A 224 -6.52 -8.74 -22.52
N VAL A 225 -7.39 -8.17 -23.35
CA VAL A 225 -7.90 -6.81 -23.18
C VAL A 225 -9.17 -6.83 -22.33
N ASP A 226 -9.36 -5.79 -21.51
CA ASP A 226 -10.59 -5.51 -20.75
C ASP A 226 -11.13 -6.65 -19.86
N HIS A 227 -10.26 -7.57 -19.41
CA HIS A 227 -10.64 -8.64 -18.49
C HIS A 227 -9.72 -8.72 -17.27
N ARG A 228 -10.30 -8.84 -16.08
CA ARG A 228 -9.56 -9.09 -14.85
C ARG A 228 -9.13 -10.55 -14.77
N HIS A 229 -8.04 -10.82 -14.06
CA HIS A 229 -7.61 -12.20 -13.83
C HIS A 229 -8.72 -12.98 -13.10
N GLN A 230 -9.15 -14.09 -13.69
CA GLN A 230 -10.18 -14.97 -13.17
C GLN A 230 -9.76 -16.42 -13.43
N GLU A 231 -10.03 -17.31 -12.49
CA GLU A 231 -9.61 -18.72 -12.58
C GLU A 231 -10.61 -19.59 -13.33
N LEU A 232 -11.87 -19.15 -13.42
CA LEU A 232 -12.99 -19.93 -13.94
C LEU A 232 -13.96 -19.06 -14.73
N PHE A 233 -14.34 -19.48 -15.93
CA PHE A 233 -15.17 -18.72 -16.86
C PHE A 233 -16.41 -19.53 -17.24
N ALA A 234 -17.56 -18.86 -17.33
CA ALA A 234 -18.80 -19.50 -17.73
C ALA A 234 -18.71 -19.96 -19.20
N ALA A 235 -19.54 -20.94 -19.57
CA ALA A 235 -19.74 -21.29 -20.97
C ALA A 235 -20.14 -20.04 -21.78
N ASP A 236 -19.71 -20.02 -23.04
CA ASP A 236 -19.91 -18.93 -24.00
C ASP A 236 -19.23 -17.60 -23.64
N THR A 237 -18.41 -17.56 -22.58
CA THR A 237 -17.57 -16.38 -22.29
C THR A 237 -16.60 -16.14 -23.45
N ALA A 238 -16.56 -14.90 -23.94
CA ALA A 238 -15.68 -14.46 -25.01
C ALA A 238 -14.60 -13.53 -24.45
N LEU A 239 -13.34 -13.84 -24.73
CA LEU A 239 -12.18 -13.04 -24.33
C LEU A 239 -11.45 -12.51 -25.56
N GLN A 240 -11.16 -11.22 -25.57
CA GLN A 240 -10.44 -10.59 -26.67
C GLN A 240 -8.94 -10.57 -26.37
N TYR A 241 -8.17 -11.20 -27.27
CA TYR A 241 -6.72 -11.09 -27.26
C TYR A 241 -6.28 -9.90 -28.10
N GLU A 242 -5.14 -9.33 -27.79
CA GLU A 242 -4.46 -8.34 -28.60
C GLU A 242 -2.99 -8.74 -28.73
N CYS A 243 -2.39 -8.51 -29.90
CA CYS A 243 -0.97 -8.79 -30.07
C CYS A 243 -0.19 -7.67 -29.40
N GLU A 244 0.94 -8.00 -28.78
CA GLU A 244 1.87 -7.01 -28.24
C GLU A 244 2.39 -6.07 -29.33
N ASP A 245 2.85 -4.88 -28.92
CA ASP A 245 3.42 -3.89 -29.82
C ASP A 245 4.52 -4.50 -30.71
N GLY A 246 4.41 -4.23 -32.01
CA GLY A 246 5.31 -4.77 -33.03
C GLY A 246 4.95 -6.15 -33.57
N TYR A 247 3.86 -6.76 -33.09
CA TYR A 247 3.30 -8.00 -33.61
C TYR A 247 1.91 -7.78 -34.21
N THR A 248 1.59 -8.52 -35.27
CA THR A 248 0.26 -8.49 -35.90
C THR A 248 -0.31 -9.90 -36.03
N ALA A 249 -1.63 -10.02 -35.95
CA ALA A 249 -2.30 -11.30 -36.04
C ALA A 249 -2.25 -11.85 -37.47
N GLU A 250 -2.03 -13.15 -37.61
CA GLU A 250 -2.02 -13.83 -38.90
C GLU A 250 -3.45 -13.91 -39.49
N GLY A 251 -3.68 -13.18 -40.60
CA GLY A 251 -4.95 -13.16 -41.33
C GLY A 251 -5.65 -11.79 -41.35
N ALA A 252 -6.56 -11.59 -42.32
CA ALA A 252 -7.36 -10.37 -42.45
C ALA A 252 -8.57 -10.41 -41.51
N GLY A 253 -8.35 -10.19 -40.22
CA GLY A 253 -9.43 -10.14 -39.24
C GLY A 253 -8.93 -9.70 -37.88
N ASN A 254 -9.46 -8.59 -37.38
CA ASN A 254 -9.23 -8.08 -36.04
C ASN A 254 -9.84 -8.99 -34.95
N ASP A 255 -10.47 -10.11 -35.33
CA ASP A 255 -11.20 -10.98 -34.43
C ASP A 255 -10.23 -11.96 -33.75
N LYS A 256 -9.58 -11.44 -32.73
CA LYS A 256 -8.65 -12.13 -31.83
C LYS A 256 -9.41 -12.72 -30.62
N THR A 257 -10.70 -13.01 -30.80
CA THR A 257 -11.60 -13.45 -29.73
C THR A 257 -11.53 -14.96 -29.54
N ILE A 258 -11.30 -15.41 -28.31
CA ILE A 258 -11.49 -16.81 -27.92
C ILE A 258 -12.80 -16.96 -27.17
N VAL A 259 -13.45 -18.11 -27.33
CA VAL A 259 -14.76 -18.39 -26.70
C VAL A 259 -14.65 -19.68 -25.91
N CYS A 260 -15.23 -19.70 -24.71
CA CYS A 260 -15.36 -20.90 -23.91
C CYS A 260 -16.52 -21.75 -24.44
N ILE A 261 -16.24 -22.94 -24.98
CA ILE A 261 -17.25 -23.84 -25.54
C ILE A 261 -17.13 -25.20 -24.87
N LYS A 262 -18.14 -25.57 -24.08
CA LYS A 262 -18.24 -26.89 -23.42
C LYS A 262 -16.98 -27.27 -22.64
N GLY A 263 -16.49 -26.35 -21.81
CA GLY A 263 -15.32 -26.55 -20.97
C GLY A 263 -13.96 -26.38 -21.66
N ALA A 264 -13.93 -26.06 -22.96
CA ALA A 264 -12.70 -25.83 -23.71
C ALA A 264 -12.70 -24.45 -24.40
N TRP A 265 -11.57 -23.74 -24.30
CA TRP A 265 -11.34 -22.51 -25.06
C TRP A 265 -11.12 -22.81 -26.54
N THR A 266 -11.66 -21.97 -27.44
CA THR A 266 -11.27 -21.99 -28.84
C THR A 266 -9.79 -21.61 -29.03
N LYS A 267 -9.24 -21.92 -30.20
CA LYS A 267 -7.84 -21.62 -30.52
C LYS A 267 -7.62 -20.10 -30.55
N GLY A 268 -6.60 -19.63 -29.83
CA GLY A 268 -6.17 -18.23 -29.85
C GLY A 268 -5.45 -17.80 -31.13
N PRO A 269 -5.22 -16.48 -31.31
CA PRO A 269 -4.56 -15.95 -32.49
C PRO A 269 -3.08 -16.34 -32.58
N THR A 270 -2.50 -16.27 -33.79
CA THR A 270 -1.05 -16.31 -33.99
C THR A 270 -0.57 -14.89 -34.24
N CYS A 271 0.38 -14.40 -33.44
CA CYS A 271 0.96 -13.06 -33.60
C CYS A 271 2.37 -13.17 -34.19
N ASN A 272 2.58 -12.57 -35.36
CA ASN A 272 3.86 -12.54 -36.07
C ASN A 272 4.51 -11.17 -35.93
N GLN A 273 5.82 -11.13 -35.73
CA GLN A 273 6.57 -9.88 -35.66
C GLN A 273 6.58 -9.21 -37.04
N THR A 274 5.99 -8.02 -37.12
CA THR A 274 5.96 -7.21 -38.36
C THR A 274 6.73 -5.91 -38.20
N ALA A 275 6.99 -5.48 -36.97
CA ALA A 275 7.83 -4.31 -36.73
C ALA A 275 9.31 -4.59 -36.97
N CYS A 276 10.01 -3.59 -37.51
CA CYS A 276 11.45 -3.64 -37.77
C CYS A 276 12.24 -2.98 -36.63
N THR A 277 13.41 -3.52 -36.32
CA THR A 277 14.38 -2.89 -35.42
C THR A 277 15.28 -1.91 -36.20
N PRO A 278 15.85 -0.87 -35.58
CA PRO A 278 16.77 0.07 -36.23
C PRO A 278 17.84 -0.64 -37.08
N PRO A 279 17.96 -0.36 -38.39
CA PRO A 279 18.94 -1.02 -39.23
C PRO A 279 20.34 -0.45 -39.02
N THR A 280 21.36 -1.30 -39.05
CA THR A 280 22.75 -0.84 -39.04
C THR A 280 23.20 -0.53 -40.46
N ILE A 281 23.39 0.75 -40.79
CA ILE A 281 23.84 1.21 -42.11
C ILE A 281 25.21 1.89 -41.95
N PRO A 282 26.31 1.26 -42.40
CA PRO A 282 27.65 1.86 -42.30
C PRO A 282 27.77 3.17 -43.08
N ASN A 283 28.49 4.13 -42.51
CA ASN A 283 28.77 5.44 -43.11
C ASN A 283 27.49 6.22 -43.50
N ALA A 284 26.44 6.07 -42.70
CA ALA A 284 25.16 6.71 -42.94
C ALA A 284 24.48 7.13 -41.64
N LYS A 285 23.58 8.10 -41.76
CA LYS A 285 22.73 8.64 -40.70
C LYS A 285 21.27 8.62 -41.14
N TYR A 286 20.39 8.34 -40.20
CA TYR A 286 18.94 8.49 -40.36
C TYR A 286 18.33 8.88 -39.02
N THR A 287 17.10 9.37 -39.05
CA THR A 287 16.36 9.71 -37.83
C THR A 287 15.86 8.43 -37.17
N GLU A 288 16.46 8.06 -36.04
CA GLU A 288 16.00 6.93 -35.25
C GLU A 288 14.63 7.20 -34.62
N ASN A 289 13.75 6.19 -34.62
CA ASN A 289 12.48 6.26 -33.91
C ASN A 289 12.76 6.24 -32.39
N PRO A 290 12.29 7.23 -31.60
CA PRO A 290 12.49 7.25 -30.16
C PRO A 290 12.02 5.99 -29.43
N TYR A 291 11.05 5.25 -29.98
CA TYR A 291 10.53 4.01 -29.41
C TYR A 291 11.45 2.79 -29.66
N GLY A 292 12.46 2.90 -30.53
CA GLY A 292 13.42 1.83 -30.81
C GLY A 292 12.92 0.72 -31.74
N TRP A 293 11.77 0.92 -32.40
CA TRP A 293 11.19 0.01 -33.39
C TRP A 293 10.36 0.78 -34.42
N TYR A 294 9.98 0.15 -35.51
CA TYR A 294 9.29 0.76 -36.66
C TYR A 294 8.11 -0.10 -37.09
N GLU A 295 6.96 0.51 -37.34
CA GLU A 295 5.74 -0.18 -37.75
C GLU A 295 5.84 -0.71 -39.19
N GLU A 296 5.01 -1.71 -39.50
CA GLU A 296 4.86 -2.20 -40.87
C GLU A 296 4.50 -1.03 -41.80
N GLY A 297 5.29 -0.83 -42.86
CA GLY A 297 5.09 0.27 -43.80
C GLY A 297 5.86 1.55 -43.48
N ASP A 298 6.52 1.63 -42.31
CA ASP A 298 7.38 2.76 -41.97
C ASP A 298 8.55 2.91 -42.93
N LYS A 299 8.90 4.18 -43.19
CA LYS A 299 9.98 4.55 -44.10
C LYS A 299 11.02 5.39 -43.38
N ILE A 300 12.28 4.97 -43.47
CA ILE A 300 13.41 5.79 -43.02
C ILE A 300 14.12 6.37 -44.23
N LYS A 301 14.49 7.64 -44.14
CA LYS A 301 15.33 8.30 -45.13
C LYS A 301 16.78 8.29 -44.64
N VAL A 302 17.66 7.74 -45.46
CA VAL A 302 19.08 7.53 -45.16
C VAL A 302 19.90 8.59 -45.87
N THR A 303 20.82 9.20 -45.12
CA THR A 303 21.78 10.19 -45.61
C THR A 303 23.18 9.65 -45.37
N CYS A 304 24.02 9.58 -46.40
CA CYS A 304 25.40 9.14 -46.22
C CYS A 304 26.22 10.15 -45.42
N ASP A 305 27.22 9.66 -44.70
CA ASP A 305 28.22 10.50 -44.05
C ASP A 305 29.03 11.27 -45.09
N GLU A 306 29.67 12.36 -44.66
CA GLU A 306 30.57 13.14 -45.50
C GLU A 306 31.64 12.25 -46.13
N ALA A 307 31.99 12.51 -47.40
CA ALA A 307 32.88 11.69 -48.24
C ALA A 307 32.32 10.34 -48.73
N TYR A 308 31.06 10.02 -48.43
CA TYR A 308 30.34 8.87 -48.96
C TYR A 308 29.13 9.31 -49.79
N GLU A 309 28.80 8.51 -50.80
CA GLU A 309 27.68 8.74 -51.70
C GLU A 309 26.82 7.48 -51.83
N LEU A 310 25.54 7.69 -52.15
CA LEU A 310 24.59 6.60 -52.33
C LEU A 310 24.89 5.84 -53.61
N LYS A 311 25.02 4.51 -53.50
CA LYS A 311 25.12 3.62 -54.65
C LYS A 311 23.85 3.62 -55.51
N THR A 312 22.70 3.80 -54.87
CA THR A 312 21.37 3.72 -55.49
C THR A 312 20.65 5.05 -55.43
N ARG A 313 19.77 5.32 -56.41
CA ARG A 313 18.92 6.53 -56.41
C ARG A 313 17.88 6.53 -55.28
N ASP A 314 17.53 5.36 -54.76
CA ASP A 314 16.62 5.27 -53.62
C ASP A 314 17.37 5.55 -52.31
N THR A 315 16.83 6.48 -51.54
CA THR A 315 17.35 6.93 -50.24
C THR A 315 16.52 6.37 -49.09
N THR A 316 15.48 5.59 -49.40
CA THR A 316 14.45 5.19 -48.43
C THR A 316 14.50 3.69 -48.20
N ALA A 317 14.59 3.27 -46.94
CA ALA A 317 14.32 1.88 -46.56
C ALA A 317 12.88 1.76 -46.07
N LEU A 318 12.20 0.67 -46.43
CA LEU A 318 10.82 0.38 -46.04
C LEU A 318 10.80 -0.81 -45.06
N CYS A 319 10.13 -0.66 -43.93
CA CYS A 319 9.87 -1.77 -43.03
C CYS A 319 8.77 -2.65 -43.61
N LYS A 320 9.06 -3.93 -43.84
CA LYS A 320 8.12 -4.92 -44.36
C LYS A 320 8.33 -6.30 -43.76
N ASN A 321 7.30 -6.86 -43.14
CA ASN A 321 7.30 -8.14 -42.44
C ASN A 321 8.50 -8.29 -41.49
N GLY A 322 8.74 -7.28 -40.66
CA GLY A 322 9.84 -7.27 -39.69
C GLY A 322 11.24 -7.13 -40.28
N THR A 323 11.36 -6.91 -41.60
CA THR A 323 12.63 -6.75 -42.30
C THR A 323 12.67 -5.43 -43.07
N TRP A 324 13.82 -4.76 -43.06
CA TRP A 324 14.04 -3.61 -43.94
C TRP A 324 14.30 -4.05 -45.36
N ILE A 325 13.45 -3.59 -46.28
CA ILE A 325 13.68 -3.75 -47.71
C ILE A 325 14.25 -2.46 -48.30
N SER A 326 15.03 -2.61 -49.36
CA SER A 326 15.67 -1.49 -50.07
C SER A 326 16.60 -0.63 -49.19
N VAL A 327 17.33 -1.23 -48.25
CA VAL A 327 18.31 -0.51 -47.42
C VAL A 327 19.40 0.12 -48.30
N PRO A 328 19.52 1.46 -48.34
CA PRO A 328 20.53 2.14 -49.16
C PRO A 328 21.96 1.84 -48.68
N VAL A 329 22.90 1.78 -49.62
CA VAL A 329 24.31 1.54 -49.35
C VAL A 329 25.12 2.79 -49.66
N CYS A 330 25.94 3.22 -48.70
CA CYS A 330 26.86 4.35 -48.83
C CYS A 330 28.26 3.83 -49.19
N GLU A 331 28.74 4.20 -50.37
CA GLU A 331 30.09 3.87 -50.86
C GLU A 331 30.96 5.13 -50.85
N ARG A 332 32.29 4.98 -50.81
CA ARG A 332 33.19 6.14 -50.87
C ARG A 332 32.93 6.93 -52.15
N SER A 333 32.78 8.24 -52.01
CA SER A 333 32.72 9.13 -53.17
C SER A 333 34.03 9.03 -53.97
N VAL A 334 33.91 9.12 -55.29
CA VAL A 334 35.08 9.16 -56.19
C VAL A 334 35.85 10.47 -56.07
N ASP A 335 35.17 11.53 -55.62
CA ASP A 335 35.75 12.87 -55.46
C ASP A 335 36.36 13.07 -54.06
N ALA A 336 36.21 12.07 -53.18
CA ALA A 336 36.74 12.11 -51.84
C ALA A 336 38.23 11.72 -51.76
N CYS A 337 39.01 12.53 -51.03
CA CYS A 337 40.44 12.32 -50.90
C CYS A 337 40.79 11.33 -49.78
N GLY A 338 41.83 10.52 -49.99
CA GLY A 338 42.42 9.70 -48.93
C GLY A 338 43.23 10.53 -47.92
N ALA A 339 44.03 9.86 -47.10
CA ALA A 339 44.91 10.53 -46.13
C ALA A 339 45.79 11.61 -46.79
N PRO A 340 45.91 12.81 -46.18
CA PRO A 340 46.63 13.93 -46.77
C PRO A 340 48.15 13.67 -46.86
N PRO A 341 48.87 14.34 -47.77
CA PRO A 341 50.29 14.13 -47.96
C PRO A 341 51.10 14.48 -46.71
N LYS A 342 52.02 13.60 -46.28
CA LYS A 342 52.90 13.90 -45.14
C LYS A 342 53.94 14.96 -45.53
N VAL A 343 53.78 16.18 -45.02
CA VAL A 343 54.76 17.27 -45.14
C VAL A 343 55.77 17.16 -44.01
N ARG A 344 57.07 17.21 -44.32
CA ARG A 344 58.13 17.17 -43.31
C ARG A 344 58.17 18.50 -42.54
N HIS A 345 58.36 18.43 -41.23
CA HIS A 345 58.37 19.59 -40.35
C HIS A 345 57.10 20.43 -40.43
N ALA A 346 55.95 19.78 -40.67
CA ALA A 346 54.65 20.43 -40.65
C ALA A 346 53.58 19.50 -40.08
N VAL A 347 52.60 20.09 -39.39
CA VAL A 347 51.46 19.38 -38.79
C VAL A 347 50.16 20.03 -39.24
N ILE A 348 49.09 19.23 -39.39
CA ILE A 348 47.75 19.77 -39.64
C ILE A 348 47.17 20.24 -38.30
N VAL A 349 46.65 21.47 -38.25
CA VAL A 349 46.25 22.12 -36.99
C VAL A 349 44.75 22.32 -36.83
N ASP A 350 44.01 22.32 -37.93
CA ASP A 350 42.57 22.58 -37.97
C ASP A 350 41.71 21.31 -38.04
N HIS A 351 42.32 20.14 -38.28
CA HIS A 351 41.63 18.86 -38.40
C HIS A 351 42.31 17.74 -37.61
N ARG A 352 41.53 16.73 -37.20
CA ARG A 352 42.04 15.50 -36.60
C ARG A 352 42.42 14.49 -37.70
N HIS A 353 43.29 13.54 -37.36
CA HIS A 353 43.63 12.44 -38.28
C HIS A 353 42.37 11.67 -38.69
N GLN A 354 42.12 11.62 -39.99
CA GLN A 354 41.04 10.87 -40.65
C GLN A 354 41.63 10.14 -41.87
N GLU A 355 41.02 9.03 -42.26
CA GLU A 355 41.47 8.24 -43.42
C GLU A 355 40.83 8.70 -44.74
N LEU A 356 39.77 9.51 -44.65
CA LEU A 356 38.96 9.95 -45.78
C LEU A 356 38.39 11.34 -45.52
N PHE A 357 38.44 12.19 -46.54
CA PHE A 357 37.97 13.57 -46.51
C PHE A 357 37.04 13.84 -47.69
N ALA A 358 36.00 14.64 -47.47
CA ALA A 358 35.05 14.99 -48.52
C ALA A 358 35.72 15.89 -49.57
N ALA A 359 35.16 15.92 -50.78
CA ALA A 359 35.52 16.93 -51.77
C ALA A 359 35.39 18.34 -51.16
N ASP A 360 36.26 19.24 -51.62
CA ASP A 360 36.38 20.63 -51.16
C ASP A 360 36.80 20.80 -49.69
N THR A 361 37.17 19.72 -48.99
CA THR A 361 37.73 19.83 -47.65
C THR A 361 39.05 20.60 -47.69
N GLU A 362 39.18 21.61 -46.84
CA GLU A 362 40.34 22.49 -46.71
C GLU A 362 41.10 22.14 -45.42
N LEU A 363 42.41 21.86 -45.51
CA LEU A 363 43.25 21.52 -44.37
C LEU A 363 44.42 22.48 -44.25
N GLN A 364 44.66 23.00 -43.05
CA GLN A 364 45.74 23.92 -42.75
C GLN A 364 46.93 23.23 -42.09
N TYR A 365 48.10 23.32 -42.72
CA TYR A 365 49.40 22.96 -42.19
C TYR A 365 50.06 24.10 -41.43
N GLU A 366 50.72 23.77 -40.34
CA GLU A 366 51.63 24.66 -39.63
C GLU A 366 53.03 24.05 -39.64
N CYS A 367 54.02 24.82 -40.09
CA CYS A 367 55.42 24.40 -40.00
C CYS A 367 55.88 24.39 -38.53
N GLU A 368 56.70 23.42 -38.18
CA GLU A 368 57.34 23.32 -36.86
C GLU A 368 58.28 24.52 -36.58
N ASP A 369 58.53 24.79 -35.30
CA ASP A 369 59.36 25.91 -34.86
C ASP A 369 60.75 25.92 -35.54
N GLY A 370 61.12 27.08 -36.09
CA GLY A 370 62.37 27.26 -36.84
C GLY A 370 62.28 26.94 -38.34
N TYR A 371 61.08 26.59 -38.84
CA TYR A 371 60.80 26.41 -40.26
C TYR A 371 59.74 27.39 -40.79
N THR A 372 59.91 27.87 -42.01
CA THR A 372 58.96 28.75 -42.71
C THR A 372 58.54 28.17 -44.05
N ALA A 373 57.30 28.43 -44.48
CA ALA A 373 56.81 28.00 -45.79
C ALA A 373 57.47 28.85 -46.91
N GLU A 374 58.07 28.21 -47.91
CA GLU A 374 58.72 28.89 -49.04
C GLU A 374 57.92 28.79 -50.35
N GLY A 375 57.82 29.90 -51.10
CA GLY A 375 57.41 29.94 -52.52
C GLY A 375 56.11 30.71 -52.84
N ALA A 376 55.85 30.91 -54.14
CA ALA A 376 54.68 31.62 -54.68
C ALA A 376 53.38 30.86 -54.40
N GLY A 377 52.86 31.10 -53.20
CA GLY A 377 51.79 30.34 -52.58
C GLY A 377 52.14 30.21 -51.10
N ASN A 378 52.12 31.33 -50.36
CA ASN A 378 52.23 31.36 -48.90
C ASN A 378 51.03 30.64 -48.21
N ASP A 379 50.28 29.87 -48.98
CA ASP A 379 49.10 29.17 -48.55
C ASP A 379 49.55 27.93 -47.79
N LYS A 380 49.33 27.97 -46.50
CA LYS A 380 49.55 26.87 -45.56
C LYS A 380 48.50 25.78 -45.74
N THR A 381 47.71 25.84 -46.79
CA THR A 381 46.43 25.16 -46.90
C THR A 381 46.41 24.23 -48.12
N ILE A 382 45.84 23.04 -47.95
CA ILE A 382 45.53 22.12 -49.06
C ILE A 382 44.02 21.93 -49.15
N VAL A 383 43.53 21.73 -50.37
CA VAL A 383 42.11 21.49 -50.65
C VAL A 383 41.97 20.15 -51.37
N CYS A 384 40.95 19.37 -51.02
CA CYS A 384 40.59 18.16 -51.73
C CYS A 384 39.79 18.52 -52.99
N ILE A 385 40.30 18.23 -54.19
CA ILE A 385 39.62 18.54 -55.45
C ILE A 385 39.59 17.27 -56.30
N GLU A 386 38.39 16.79 -56.64
CA GLU A 386 38.18 15.62 -57.52
C GLU A 386 39.02 14.39 -57.10
N GLY A 387 39.04 14.08 -55.79
CA GLY A 387 39.76 12.94 -55.22
C GLY A 387 41.26 13.14 -55.03
N ALA A 388 41.81 14.31 -55.37
CA ALA A 388 43.22 14.65 -55.20
C ALA A 388 43.46 15.89 -54.32
N TRP A 389 44.44 15.82 -53.42
CA TRP A 389 44.87 16.98 -52.64
C TRP A 389 45.69 17.94 -53.49
N THR A 390 45.42 19.25 -53.35
CA THR A 390 46.30 20.29 -53.92
C THR A 390 47.69 20.26 -53.28
N LYS A 391 48.66 20.91 -53.93
CA LYS A 391 50.06 20.91 -53.49
C LYS A 391 50.20 21.63 -52.15
N GLY A 392 50.67 20.91 -51.13
CA GLY A 392 50.92 21.45 -49.79
C GLY A 392 52.21 22.28 -49.67
N PRO A 393 52.39 22.98 -48.52
CA PRO A 393 53.53 23.85 -48.30
C PRO A 393 54.84 23.05 -48.19
N THR A 394 55.95 23.71 -48.48
CA THR A 394 57.29 23.18 -48.21
C THR A 394 57.90 24.00 -47.08
N CYS A 395 58.15 23.36 -45.93
CA CYS A 395 58.75 23.99 -44.77
C CYS A 395 60.28 23.88 -44.84
N SER A 396 60.97 25.03 -44.94
CA SER A 396 62.44 25.13 -44.96
C SER A 396 62.94 25.79 -43.67
N ARG A 397 64.16 25.46 -43.24
CA ARG A 397 64.77 26.01 -42.01
C ARG A 397 65.15 27.47 -42.22
N VAL A 398 64.80 28.34 -41.28
CA VAL A 398 65.23 29.74 -41.30
C VAL A 398 66.77 29.80 -41.20
N THR A 399 67.46 30.28 -42.25
CA THR A 399 68.92 30.47 -42.25
C THR A 399 69.27 31.91 -41.86
N ASP A 400 69.91 32.08 -40.69
CA ASP A 400 70.50 33.36 -40.26
C ASP A 400 71.77 33.70 -41.06
N GLY A 401 71.80 34.87 -41.69
CA GLY A 401 72.98 35.44 -42.36
C GLY A 401 72.84 36.95 -42.65
N SER A 402 73.52 37.76 -41.83
CA SER A 402 73.58 39.24 -41.68
C SER A 402 73.98 40.05 -42.96
N SER A 403 73.83 41.39 -43.11
CA SER A 403 74.40 42.48 -42.27
C SER A 403 74.03 43.93 -42.69
N VAL A 404 73.72 44.77 -41.67
CA VAL A 404 74.17 46.16 -41.35
C VAL A 404 73.91 47.37 -42.28
N THR A 405 73.12 48.32 -41.79
CA THR A 405 73.48 49.72 -41.38
C THR A 405 72.39 50.18 -40.38
N GLY A 406 72.58 50.88 -39.26
CA GLY A 406 73.66 51.70 -38.73
C GLY A 406 73.00 52.97 -38.18
N GLY A 407 72.90 53.13 -36.85
CA GLY A 407 72.70 54.44 -36.22
C GLY A 407 71.68 54.49 -35.06
N GLY A 408 72.15 54.95 -33.89
CA GLY A 408 71.34 55.71 -32.94
C GLY A 408 71.32 55.20 -31.50
N ASP A 409 72.28 55.67 -30.70
CA ASP A 409 72.30 55.56 -29.24
C ASP A 409 71.06 56.18 -28.57
N THR A 410 70.57 55.55 -27.51
CA THR A 410 70.38 56.19 -26.18
C THR A 410 70.01 55.12 -25.15
N THR A 411 70.87 54.98 -24.14
CA THR A 411 70.63 54.19 -22.93
C THR A 411 69.71 54.93 -21.98
N SER A 412 68.68 54.26 -21.44
CA SER A 412 68.31 54.36 -20.01
C SER A 412 67.35 53.24 -19.61
N ALA A 413 67.66 52.64 -18.46
CA ALA A 413 67.05 51.45 -17.89
C ALA A 413 65.65 51.69 -17.29
N GLY A 414 64.84 50.63 -17.26
CA GLY A 414 63.60 50.49 -16.48
C GLY A 414 62.94 49.15 -16.84
N SER A 415 63.27 48.06 -16.14
CA SER A 415 62.57 47.57 -14.94
C SER A 415 61.08 47.29 -15.15
N TRP A 416 60.77 45.99 -15.24
CA TRP A 416 59.58 45.26 -14.78
C TRP A 416 58.35 46.09 -14.39
N THR A 417 57.24 45.90 -15.09
CA THR A 417 55.91 45.47 -14.57
C THR A 417 54.89 45.41 -15.72
N PRO A 418 53.85 44.55 -15.63
CA PRO A 418 52.85 44.36 -16.68
C PRO A 418 51.84 45.52 -16.71
N PRO A 419 51.24 45.86 -17.87
CA PRO A 419 50.27 46.93 -17.93
C PRO A 419 48.93 46.50 -17.33
N ALA A 420 48.54 47.24 -16.31
CA ALA A 420 47.18 47.38 -15.83
C ALA A 420 46.28 47.90 -16.97
N GLY A 421 45.10 47.29 -17.09
CA GLY A 421 43.98 47.90 -17.79
C GLY A 421 43.39 49.05 -16.96
N GLY A 422 43.08 50.15 -17.65
CA GLY A 422 41.97 51.05 -17.34
C GLY A 422 41.20 51.18 -18.66
N GLY A 423 39.88 51.15 -18.75
CA GLY A 423 38.80 51.62 -17.87
C GLY A 423 37.85 52.36 -18.83
N SER A 424 36.54 52.08 -18.85
CA SER A 424 35.61 52.93 -18.11
C SER A 424 34.19 52.35 -18.07
N SER A 425 33.56 52.57 -16.90
CA SER A 425 32.15 52.86 -16.63
C SER A 425 31.07 51.80 -16.88
N SER A 426 30.87 50.99 -15.84
CA SER A 426 29.63 50.81 -15.07
C SER A 426 28.30 51.37 -15.61
N SER A 427 27.31 50.49 -15.68
CA SER A 427 25.97 50.76 -15.12
C SER A 427 25.56 49.60 -14.19
N SER A 428 25.06 50.02 -13.04
CA SER A 428 24.83 49.23 -11.83
C SER A 428 23.60 48.34 -11.93
N GLY A 429 23.69 47.15 -11.35
CA GLY A 429 22.56 46.28 -11.04
C GLY A 429 22.98 45.24 -10.02
N SER A 430 22.87 45.59 -8.74
CA SER A 430 23.08 44.69 -7.60
C SER A 430 22.07 43.54 -7.63
N ASN A 431 22.52 42.29 -7.46
CA ASN A 431 22.10 41.47 -6.33
C ASN A 431 22.81 40.11 -6.27
N THR A 432 23.39 39.85 -5.11
CA THR A 432 23.50 38.55 -4.40
C THR A 432 24.11 37.39 -5.18
N GLY A 433 25.38 37.10 -4.88
CA GLY A 433 26.13 36.00 -5.44
C GLY A 433 25.58 34.63 -5.04
N ASP A 434 25.43 33.78 -6.06
CA ASP A 434 25.79 32.37 -6.01
C ASP A 434 26.78 32.15 -7.15
N THR A 435 27.93 31.55 -6.84
CA THR A 435 28.95 31.21 -7.85
C THR A 435 28.43 30.04 -8.68
N GLU A 436 27.72 30.34 -9.78
CA GLU A 436 27.21 29.33 -10.70
C GLU A 436 28.38 28.68 -11.45
N ARG A 437 28.81 27.51 -10.96
CA ARG A 437 29.85 26.71 -11.63
C ARG A 437 29.45 26.43 -13.08
N HIS A 438 30.36 26.69 -14.01
CA HIS A 438 30.12 26.52 -15.45
C HIS A 438 29.84 25.05 -15.83
N LEU A 439 28.82 24.83 -16.66
CA LEU A 439 28.42 23.50 -17.12
C LEU A 439 29.17 23.06 -18.38
N THR A 440 29.54 21.77 -18.45
CA THR A 440 30.21 21.18 -19.61
C THR A 440 29.52 19.88 -20.07
N THR A 441 30.02 19.23 -21.12
CA THR A 441 29.40 17.99 -21.62
C THR A 441 29.66 16.81 -20.71
N ILE A 442 28.68 15.91 -20.58
CA ILE A 442 28.74 14.75 -19.67
C ILE A 442 29.94 13.83 -19.94
N ASP A 443 30.49 13.83 -21.17
CA ASP A 443 31.68 13.06 -21.55
C ASP A 443 32.90 13.41 -20.68
N LYS A 444 32.97 14.64 -20.17
CA LYS A 444 34.05 15.09 -19.28
C LYS A 444 33.87 14.64 -17.83
N CYS A 445 32.65 14.32 -17.39
CA CYS A 445 32.35 13.85 -16.03
C CYS A 445 32.31 12.31 -15.91
N GLY A 446 32.47 11.59 -17.03
CA GLY A 446 32.45 10.12 -17.06
C GLY A 446 31.04 9.52 -16.97
N LYS A 447 30.94 8.22 -16.66
CA LYS A 447 29.65 7.50 -16.62
C LYS A 447 28.76 8.05 -15.48
N PRO A 448 27.44 8.24 -15.71
CA PRO A 448 26.52 8.66 -14.66
C PRO A 448 26.50 7.67 -13.48
N HIS A 449 26.44 8.20 -12.26
CA HIS A 449 26.44 7.42 -11.02
C HIS A 449 25.16 6.57 -10.87
N LYS A 450 25.30 5.29 -10.51
CA LYS A 450 24.14 4.45 -10.17
C LYS A 450 23.64 4.80 -8.78
N ILE A 451 22.41 5.33 -8.70
CA ILE A 451 21.76 5.66 -7.44
C ILE A 451 20.87 4.49 -7.02
N PRO A 452 21.01 3.96 -5.78
CA PRO A 452 20.15 2.88 -5.30
C PRO A 452 18.67 3.22 -5.44
N LYS A 453 17.88 2.29 -5.96
CA LYS A 453 16.43 2.46 -6.19
C LYS A 453 16.08 3.65 -7.07
N ALA A 454 16.98 4.09 -7.96
CA ALA A 454 16.70 5.09 -8.99
C ALA A 454 17.05 4.57 -10.38
N VAL A 455 16.33 5.07 -11.37
CA VAL A 455 16.58 4.83 -12.80
C VAL A 455 16.91 6.15 -13.49
N ILE A 456 17.81 6.08 -14.48
CA ILE A 456 18.10 7.21 -15.36
C ILE A 456 16.96 7.29 -16.37
N VAL A 457 16.16 8.35 -16.30
CA VAL A 457 15.02 8.54 -17.21
C VAL A 457 15.49 9.09 -18.55
N ARG A 458 16.47 10.01 -18.48
CA ARG A 458 16.97 10.71 -19.66
C ARG A 458 18.34 11.29 -19.38
N THR A 459 19.20 11.17 -20.38
CA THR A 459 20.54 11.76 -20.41
C THR A 459 20.51 12.96 -21.34
N PHE A 460 20.93 14.12 -20.85
CA PHE A 460 21.05 15.35 -21.61
C PHE A 460 22.53 15.69 -21.82
N ARG A 461 22.83 16.57 -22.79
CA ARG A 461 24.20 16.93 -23.18
C ARG A 461 25.08 17.39 -22.00
N ARG A 462 24.49 17.99 -20.95
CA ARG A 462 25.20 18.53 -19.77
C ARG A 462 24.63 18.08 -18.41
N SER A 463 23.64 17.19 -18.41
CA SER A 463 22.95 16.76 -17.18
C SER A 463 22.25 15.42 -17.34
N VAL A 464 21.92 14.77 -16.22
CA VAL A 464 21.22 13.49 -16.17
C VAL A 464 20.02 13.63 -15.26
N LYS A 465 18.86 13.15 -15.74
CA LYS A 465 17.61 13.17 -14.97
C LYS A 465 17.35 11.79 -14.37
N TYR A 466 17.24 11.76 -13.04
CA TYR A 466 16.93 10.56 -12.28
C TYR A 466 15.47 10.57 -11.82
N ARG A 467 14.87 9.38 -11.82
CA ARG A 467 13.57 9.10 -11.20
C ARG A 467 13.75 7.92 -10.26
N CYS A 468 13.17 8.02 -9.08
CA CYS A 468 13.14 6.90 -8.15
C CYS A 468 12.23 5.79 -8.68
N GLN A 469 12.57 4.54 -8.37
CA GLN A 469 11.70 3.39 -8.60
C GLN A 469 10.41 3.56 -7.79
N ASP A 470 9.39 2.77 -8.14
CA ASP A 470 8.10 2.81 -7.45
C ASP A 470 8.28 2.71 -5.93
N TYR A 471 7.39 3.37 -5.18
CA TYR A 471 7.44 3.47 -3.72
C TYR A 471 8.63 4.28 -3.14
N HIS A 472 9.38 5.04 -3.93
CA HIS A 472 10.46 5.89 -3.42
C HIS A 472 10.33 7.34 -3.89
N LYS A 473 10.49 8.30 -2.96
CA LYS A 473 10.46 9.74 -3.21
C LYS A 473 11.87 10.28 -3.34
N ARG A 474 12.08 11.14 -4.34
CA ARG A 474 13.38 11.76 -4.60
C ARG A 474 13.62 12.91 -3.63
N LEU A 475 14.65 12.77 -2.81
CA LEU A 475 15.21 13.86 -2.02
C LEU A 475 16.46 14.40 -2.71
N GLY A 476 16.53 15.72 -2.88
CA GLY A 476 17.60 16.38 -3.60
C GLY A 476 17.24 16.72 -5.07
N PRO A 477 18.25 17.05 -5.90
CA PRO A 477 18.02 17.70 -7.18
C PRO A 477 17.43 16.75 -8.24
N GLU A 478 16.50 17.27 -9.05
CA GLU A 478 15.91 16.54 -10.18
C GLU A 478 16.92 16.26 -11.31
N TYR A 479 17.88 17.17 -11.49
CA TYR A 479 18.89 17.11 -12.53
C TYR A 479 20.27 17.09 -11.87
N VAL A 480 21.03 16.04 -12.14
CA VAL A 480 22.46 15.97 -11.79
C VAL A 480 23.24 16.58 -12.95
N ARG A 481 23.98 17.64 -12.70
CA ARG A 481 24.65 18.44 -13.73
C ARG A 481 26.16 18.13 -13.77
N CYS A 482 26.76 18.24 -14.95
CA CYS A 482 28.20 18.06 -15.14
C CYS A 482 28.91 19.43 -15.20
N TYR A 483 29.86 19.65 -14.30
CA TYR A 483 30.61 20.90 -14.19
C TYR A 483 31.90 20.86 -15.01
N SER A 484 32.42 22.04 -15.35
CA SER A 484 33.63 22.23 -16.16
C SER A 484 34.89 21.64 -15.55
N ASP A 485 34.90 21.38 -14.24
CA ASP A 485 35.97 20.70 -13.51
C ASP A 485 35.91 19.16 -13.59
N GLY A 486 34.94 18.61 -14.33
CA GLY A 486 34.75 17.17 -14.49
C GLY A 486 33.98 16.50 -13.35
N THR A 487 33.38 17.27 -12.43
CA THR A 487 32.59 16.73 -11.31
C THR A 487 31.08 16.77 -11.59
N TRP A 488 30.36 15.81 -11.00
CA TRP A 488 28.90 15.84 -10.95
C TRP A 488 28.41 16.72 -9.80
N SER A 489 27.28 17.40 -10.00
CA SER A 489 26.55 18.06 -8.92
C SER A 489 26.04 17.06 -7.88
N GLU A 490 25.52 17.56 -6.76
CA GLU A 490 24.92 16.73 -5.71
C GLU A 490 23.94 15.70 -6.30
N LEU A 491 24.04 14.46 -5.82
CA LEU A 491 23.22 13.35 -6.28
C LEU A 491 21.91 13.31 -5.48
N PRO A 492 20.76 13.03 -6.12
CA PRO A 492 19.53 12.76 -5.39
C PRO A 492 19.61 11.43 -4.66
N THR A 493 18.83 11.29 -3.60
CA THR A 493 18.58 10.03 -2.92
C THR A 493 17.13 9.62 -3.08
N CYS A 494 16.89 8.32 -3.17
CA CYS A 494 15.54 7.76 -3.22
C CYS A 494 15.21 7.20 -1.84
N GLN A 495 14.41 7.95 -1.09
CA GLN A 495 13.93 7.51 0.20
C GLN A 495 12.62 6.77 0.02
N ALA A 496 12.48 5.61 0.67
CA ALA A 496 11.22 4.91 0.79
C ALA A 496 10.13 5.89 1.26
N SER A 497 9.11 6.06 0.43
CA SER A 497 8.02 7.01 0.67
C SER A 497 6.70 6.25 0.59
N TYR A 498 6.59 5.32 1.52
CA TYR A 498 5.41 4.52 1.76
C TYR A 498 5.34 4.23 3.25
N CYS A 499 4.14 3.93 3.70
CA CYS A 499 3.90 3.41 5.01
C CYS A 499 3.69 1.90 4.91
N VAL A 500 4.18 1.17 5.90
CA VAL A 500 3.90 -0.26 6.03
C VAL A 500 2.86 -0.45 7.11
N VAL A 501 1.77 -1.13 6.76
CA VAL A 501 0.76 -1.59 7.70
C VAL A 501 0.88 -3.09 7.82
N ASN A 502 1.46 -3.56 8.91
CA ASN A 502 1.42 -4.97 9.24
C ASN A 502 0.08 -5.30 9.89
N THR A 503 -0.83 -5.90 9.12
CA THR A 503 -2.19 -6.22 9.58
C THR A 503 -2.22 -7.17 10.77
N PHE A 504 -1.17 -7.97 11.01
CA PHE A 504 -1.08 -8.85 12.19
C PHE A 504 -0.91 -8.08 13.51
N GLU A 505 -0.42 -6.85 13.45
CA GLU A 505 -0.23 -5.99 14.63
C GLU A 505 -1.53 -5.29 15.08
N TYR A 506 -2.57 -5.34 14.24
CA TYR A 506 -3.86 -4.68 14.48
C TYR A 506 -4.98 -5.72 14.62
N PRO A 507 -5.45 -6.03 15.84
CA PRO A 507 -6.46 -7.06 16.08
C PRO A 507 -7.80 -6.78 15.40
N ASP A 508 -8.06 -5.52 15.04
CA ASP A 508 -9.26 -5.09 14.36
C ASP A 508 -9.20 -5.27 12.84
N LEU A 509 -8.04 -5.59 12.26
CA LEU A 509 -7.86 -5.78 10.81
C LEU A 509 -7.79 -7.27 10.45
N LYS A 510 -8.35 -7.64 9.29
CA LYS A 510 -8.20 -9.01 8.78
C LYS A 510 -6.72 -9.31 8.50
N PRO A 511 -6.22 -10.51 8.83
CA PRO A 511 -4.83 -10.86 8.57
C PRO A 511 -4.57 -10.96 7.06
N ALA A 512 -3.80 -10.02 6.52
CA ALA A 512 -3.44 -9.94 5.11
C ALA A 512 -1.92 -9.75 4.88
N GLY A 513 -1.12 -9.71 5.94
CA GLY A 513 0.32 -9.46 5.87
C GLY A 513 0.68 -7.97 5.95
N GLU A 514 1.85 -7.64 5.39
CA GLU A 514 2.34 -6.27 5.25
C GLU A 514 1.73 -5.61 4.01
N ILE A 515 1.04 -4.50 4.21
CA ILE A 515 0.44 -3.69 3.16
C ILE A 515 1.24 -2.40 3.01
N HIS A 516 1.64 -2.10 1.78
CA HIS A 516 2.41 -0.90 1.47
C HIS A 516 1.48 0.18 0.92
N VAL A 517 1.38 1.31 1.63
CA VAL A 517 0.56 2.47 1.25
C VAL A 517 1.49 3.59 0.80
N LEU A 518 1.35 4.08 -0.42
CA LEU A 518 2.16 5.19 -0.95
C LEU A 518 1.94 6.48 -0.16
N ASP A 519 2.99 7.29 0.00
CA ASP A 519 2.92 8.58 0.67
C ASP A 519 1.96 9.55 -0.04
N GLY A 520 0.92 10.01 0.68
CA GLY A 520 -0.18 10.82 0.16
C GLY A 520 -1.42 10.01 -0.25
N ASP A 521 -1.31 8.68 -0.37
CA ASP A 521 -2.42 7.80 -0.73
C ASP A 521 -3.16 7.29 0.51
N THR A 522 -4.36 6.78 0.27
CA THR A 522 -5.23 6.16 1.26
C THR A 522 -5.60 4.77 0.79
N GLU A 523 -5.22 3.75 1.55
CA GLU A 523 -5.55 2.36 1.27
C GLU A 523 -6.69 1.91 2.17
N ARG A 524 -7.64 1.15 1.62
CA ARG A 524 -8.81 0.68 2.38
C ARG A 524 -8.60 -0.75 2.87
N LEU A 525 -8.51 -0.91 4.18
CA LEU A 525 -8.20 -2.15 4.88
C LEU A 525 -9.48 -2.80 5.43
N GLU A 526 -9.65 -4.09 5.24
CA GLU A 526 -10.79 -4.82 5.79
C GLU A 526 -10.63 -5.08 7.28
N CYS A 527 -11.69 -4.83 8.03
CA CYS A 527 -11.73 -5.10 9.46
C CYS A 527 -12.24 -6.51 9.78
N VAL A 528 -11.81 -7.05 10.93
CA VAL A 528 -12.42 -8.21 11.55
C VAL A 528 -13.76 -7.77 12.10
N ASP A 529 -14.85 -8.34 11.58
CA ASP A 529 -16.18 -8.04 12.06
C ASP A 529 -16.32 -8.52 13.51
N LYS A 530 -16.28 -7.57 14.46
CA LYS A 530 -16.51 -7.83 15.90
C LYS A 530 -17.98 -8.06 16.23
N MET A 531 -18.87 -7.75 15.28
CA MET A 531 -20.28 -8.07 15.33
C MET A 531 -20.64 -8.71 14.01
N GLU A 532 -20.96 -9.98 14.12
CA GLU A 532 -21.44 -10.85 13.08
C GLU A 532 -22.64 -10.17 12.36
N TRP A 533 -22.42 -9.89 11.06
CA TRP A 533 -23.39 -9.64 9.97
C TRP A 533 -23.92 -8.21 9.72
N TRP A 534 -23.48 -7.62 8.59
CA TRP A 534 -24.28 -7.04 7.47
C TRP A 534 -23.53 -5.97 6.66
N PHE A 535 -22.46 -5.40 7.21
CA PHE A 535 -21.64 -4.43 6.49
C PHE A 535 -20.18 -4.75 6.72
N ASN A 536 -19.44 -5.05 5.64
CA ASN A 536 -17.98 -5.06 5.71
C ASN A 536 -17.55 -3.69 6.27
N ASN A 537 -16.89 -3.72 7.42
CA ASN A 537 -16.28 -2.54 7.98
C ASN A 537 -14.87 -2.39 7.42
N TYR A 538 -14.48 -1.15 7.19
CA TYR A 538 -13.17 -0.82 6.65
C TYR A 538 -12.49 0.22 7.51
N SER A 539 -11.16 0.19 7.49
CA SER A 539 -10.27 1.21 8.02
C SER A 539 -9.57 1.86 6.83
N ASP A 540 -9.62 3.19 6.74
CA ASP A 540 -8.82 3.93 5.76
C ASP A 540 -7.45 4.20 6.38
N GLY A 541 -6.41 3.62 5.75
CA GLY A 541 -5.02 3.82 6.10
C GLY A 541 -4.41 4.90 5.21
N GLN A 542 -4.31 6.11 5.73
CA GLN A 542 -3.72 7.23 5.01
C GLN A 542 -2.23 7.36 5.38
N CYS A 543 -1.36 7.33 4.38
CA CYS A 543 0.07 7.52 4.60
C CYS A 543 0.43 9.00 4.44
N ASN A 544 0.92 9.64 5.51
CA ASN A 544 1.34 11.04 5.49
C ASN A 544 2.79 11.18 5.97
N ASN A 545 3.68 11.57 5.06
CA ASN A 545 5.13 11.70 5.28
C ASN A 545 5.76 10.44 5.90
N GLY A 546 5.35 9.25 5.43
CA GLY A 546 5.85 7.96 5.94
C GLY A 546 5.26 7.53 7.29
N ILE A 547 4.29 8.26 7.83
CA ILE A 547 3.52 7.87 9.03
C ILE A 547 2.14 7.39 8.59
N ILE A 548 1.78 6.15 8.94
CA ILE A 548 0.42 5.65 8.68
C ILE A 548 -0.55 6.18 9.73
N HIS A 549 -1.65 6.75 9.26
CA HIS A 549 -2.81 7.07 10.07
C HIS A 549 -3.94 6.13 9.68
N LEU A 550 -4.28 5.22 10.60
CA LEU A 550 -5.38 4.28 10.43
C LEU A 550 -6.64 4.84 11.10
N SER A 551 -7.74 4.97 10.36
CA SER A 551 -9.05 5.24 10.96
C SER A 551 -9.54 4.03 11.74
N ARG A 552 -10.42 4.21 12.73
CA ARG A 552 -11.17 3.07 13.27
C ARG A 552 -12.00 2.37 12.18
N CYS A 553 -12.39 1.13 12.44
CA CYS A 553 -13.28 0.36 11.57
C CYS A 553 -14.68 1.00 11.47
N CYS A 554 -15.13 1.21 10.25
CA CYS A 554 -16.36 1.94 9.93
C CYS A 554 -17.07 1.37 8.71
N THR A 555 -18.37 1.65 8.57
CA THR A 555 -19.11 1.26 7.37
C THR A 555 -18.72 2.12 6.16
N LYS A 556 -18.93 1.61 4.93
CA LYS A 556 -18.69 2.37 3.68
C LYS A 556 -19.40 3.73 3.68
N ALA A 557 -20.61 3.80 4.22
CA ALA A 557 -21.39 5.04 4.28
C ALA A 557 -20.73 6.09 5.18
N GLN A 558 -20.17 5.70 6.33
CA GLN A 558 -19.48 6.61 7.27
C GLN A 558 -18.15 7.12 6.70
N LEU A 559 -17.41 6.27 5.98
CA LEU A 559 -16.18 6.66 5.30
C LEU A 559 -16.45 7.65 4.15
N ALA A 560 -17.53 7.44 3.39
CA ALA A 560 -17.90 8.33 2.28
C ALA A 560 -18.22 9.77 2.73
N ILE A 561 -18.74 9.96 3.93
CA ILE A 561 -19.07 11.28 4.50
C ILE A 561 -18.03 11.78 5.53
N LYS A 562 -16.88 11.11 5.66
CA LYS A 562 -15.76 11.46 6.56
C LYS A 562 -16.15 11.64 8.05
N THR A 563 -17.12 10.87 8.54
CA THR A 563 -17.60 10.98 9.95
C THR A 563 -16.91 10.01 10.92
N CYS A 564 -15.92 9.26 10.44
CA CYS A 564 -15.15 8.33 11.27
C CYS A 564 -14.07 9.05 12.10
N GLY A 565 -14.42 9.43 13.33
CA GLY A 565 -13.46 9.91 14.33
C GLY A 565 -12.81 8.75 15.11
N GLY A 566 -11.48 8.79 15.29
CA GLY A 566 -10.70 7.83 16.08
C GLY A 566 -9.68 7.02 15.26
N SER A 567 -8.67 6.45 15.93
CA SER A 567 -7.60 5.68 15.30
C SER A 567 -7.48 4.27 15.87
N LEU A 568 -7.05 3.30 15.04
CA LEU A 568 -6.79 1.93 15.48
C LEU A 568 -5.62 1.89 16.46
N THR A 569 -5.73 1.00 17.44
CA THR A 569 -4.66 0.78 18.42
C THR A 569 -3.82 -0.42 18.00
N LYS A 570 -2.51 -0.19 17.93
CA LYS A 570 -1.52 -1.23 17.65
C LYS A 570 -1.36 -2.11 18.89
N ARG A 571 -1.18 -3.44 18.74
CA ARG A 571 -0.70 -4.27 19.85
C ARG A 571 0.72 -3.83 20.22
N ASN A 572 0.96 -3.59 21.50
CA ASN A 572 2.29 -3.31 22.03
C ASN A 572 3.19 -4.54 21.98
#